data_AF-A0A2J5PHL4-F1
#
_entry.id   AF-A0A2J5PHL4-F1
#
_cell.length_a   1.000
_cell.length_b   1.000
_cell.length_c   1.000
_cell.angle_alpha   90.00
_cell.angle_beta   90.00
_cell.angle_gamma   90.00
#
_symmetry.space_group_name_H-M   'P 1'
#
loop_
_entity.id
_entity.type
_entity.pdbx_description
1 polymer ?
#
loop_
_entity_poly.entity_id
_entity_poly.type
_entity_poly.pdbx_seq_one_letter_code
_entity_poly.pdbx_strand_id
1 'polypeptide(L)'
;ATGSLQDRTLPDLLDNPLRLWSLGGSILAPLLNRQALNAQVDVSMAQRNQALFSYEKTVRGAFKEVNDSLDAIGRYGEQLAELQAQEKVAQGTLRIAQNRYRNGYSSYLDVLDAQRTLFSTQLSVVQVKNNLLLAQVDLYRSLGGGWSDSSGM
;
A
#
# COMPACT_ATOMS: atom_id res chain seq x y z
N ALA A 1 33.46 -31.65 -53.84
CA ALA A 1 33.28 -32.92 -53.10
C ALA A 1 31.85 -32.96 -52.58
N THR A 2 30.98 -33.69 -53.29
CA THR A 2 29.55 -33.81 -52.99
C THR A 2 29.34 -35.02 -52.09
N GLY A 3 29.12 -34.79 -50.79
CA GLY A 3 28.76 -35.84 -49.84
C GLY A 3 27.32 -36.27 -50.04
N SER A 4 27.13 -37.49 -50.55
CA SER A 4 25.84 -38.15 -50.65
C SER A 4 25.28 -38.44 -49.26
N LEU A 5 24.21 -37.73 -48.87
CA LEU A 5 23.38 -38.11 -47.73
C LEU A 5 22.59 -39.36 -48.14
N GLN A 6 23.04 -40.52 -47.66
CA GLN A 6 22.34 -41.78 -47.85
C GLN A 6 21.22 -41.86 -46.82
N ASP A 7 20.06 -41.33 -47.20
CA ASP A 7 18.85 -41.26 -46.39
C ASP A 7 18.20 -42.65 -46.29
N ARG A 8 18.72 -43.50 -45.40
CA ARG A 8 18.20 -44.86 -45.11
C ARG A 8 17.13 -44.86 -44.02
N THR A 9 16.53 -43.70 -43.73
CA THR A 9 15.53 -43.56 -42.67
C THR A 9 14.13 -43.97 -43.13
N LEU A 10 13.80 -43.73 -44.41
CA LEU A 10 12.48 -44.00 -44.98
C LEU A 10 12.12 -45.49 -45.12
N PRO A 11 13.01 -46.39 -45.58
CA PRO A 11 12.69 -47.83 -45.68
C PRO A 11 12.55 -48.49 -44.29
N ASP A 12 13.41 -48.12 -43.34
CA ASP A 12 13.43 -48.67 -41.98
C ASP A 12 12.23 -48.19 -41.12
N LEU A 13 11.66 -47.03 -41.46
CA LEU A 13 10.37 -46.57 -40.94
C LEU A 13 9.21 -47.39 -41.51
N LEU A 14 9.23 -47.72 -42.81
CA LEU A 14 8.20 -48.54 -43.48
C LEU A 14 8.20 -50.01 -43.04
N ASP A 15 9.37 -50.56 -42.70
CA ASP A 15 9.51 -51.95 -42.21
C ASP A 15 9.04 -52.13 -40.75
N ASN A 16 8.83 -51.03 -40.00
CA ASN A 16 8.35 -51.09 -38.61
C ASN A 16 7.01 -50.34 -38.43
N PRO A 17 5.87 -51.01 -38.69
CA PRO A 17 4.55 -50.37 -38.66
C PRO A 17 4.16 -49.80 -37.29
N LEU A 18 4.75 -50.30 -36.19
CA LEU A 18 4.54 -49.76 -34.85
C LEU A 18 5.19 -48.38 -34.66
N ARG A 19 6.36 -48.15 -35.25
CA ARG A 19 7.05 -46.85 -35.20
C ARG A 19 6.30 -45.79 -35.99
N LEU A 20 5.81 -46.15 -37.19
CA LEU A 20 4.95 -45.26 -37.98
C LEU A 20 3.66 -44.90 -37.25
N TRP A 21 3.01 -45.85 -36.60
CA TRP A 21 1.82 -45.59 -35.77
C TRP A 21 2.13 -44.69 -34.58
N SER A 22 3.26 -44.88 -33.89
CA SER A 22 3.66 -44.02 -32.77
C SER A 22 3.98 -42.59 -33.18
N LEU A 23 4.64 -42.40 -34.34
CA LEU A 23 4.95 -41.07 -34.88
C LEU A 23 3.66 -40.35 -35.32
N GLY A 24 2.78 -41.05 -36.05
CA GLY A 24 1.47 -40.53 -36.43
C GLY A 24 0.61 -40.17 -35.21
N GLY A 25 0.59 -41.02 -34.19
CA GLY A 25 -0.08 -40.74 -32.92
C GLY A 25 0.49 -39.52 -32.19
N SER A 26 1.82 -39.36 -32.16
CA SER A 26 2.46 -38.20 -31.50
C SER A 26 2.23 -36.87 -32.23
N ILE A 27 2.15 -36.88 -33.56
CA ILE A 27 1.86 -35.70 -34.39
C ILE A 27 0.36 -35.34 -34.32
N LEU A 28 -0.52 -36.34 -34.24
CA LEU A 28 -1.97 -36.14 -34.15
C LEU A 28 -2.46 -35.89 -32.71
N ALA A 29 -1.69 -36.26 -31.68
CA ALA A 29 -2.08 -36.09 -30.27
C ALA A 29 -2.45 -34.63 -29.91
N PRO A 30 -1.71 -33.59 -30.33
CA PRO A 30 -2.11 -32.20 -30.10
C PRO A 30 -3.38 -31.79 -30.88
N LEU A 31 -3.67 -32.43 -32.02
CA LEU A 31 -4.89 -32.17 -32.80
C LEU A 31 -6.12 -32.78 -32.12
N LEU A 32 -5.98 -33.98 -31.55
CA LEU A 32 -7.06 -34.66 -30.80
C LEU A 32 -7.28 -34.03 -29.41
N ASN A 33 -6.21 -33.57 -28.74
CA ASN A 33 -6.26 -32.91 -27.43
C ASN A 33 -6.31 -31.37 -27.52
N ARG A 34 -6.63 -30.81 -28.69
CA ARG A 34 -6.62 -29.36 -28.95
C ARG A 34 -7.44 -28.56 -27.93
N GLN A 35 -8.57 -29.12 -27.48
CA GLN A 35 -9.42 -28.48 -26.46
C GLN A 35 -8.70 -28.36 -25.11
N ALA A 36 -7.98 -29.40 -24.69
CA ALA A 36 -7.21 -29.39 -23.44
C ALA A 36 -6.00 -28.45 -23.53
N LEU A 37 -5.31 -28.41 -24.68
CA LEU A 37 -4.19 -27.51 -24.90
C LEU A 37 -4.65 -26.04 -24.89
N ASN A 38 -5.76 -25.72 -25.57
CA ASN A 38 -6.38 -24.40 -25.52
C ASN A 38 -6.78 -24.02 -24.09
N ALA A 39 -7.44 -24.93 -23.36
CA ALA A 39 -7.80 -24.70 -21.97
C ALA A 39 -6.57 -24.43 -21.07
N GLN A 40 -5.43 -25.10 -21.31
CA GLN A 40 -4.20 -24.85 -20.57
C GLN A 40 -3.56 -23.49 -20.88
N VAL A 41 -3.65 -23.05 -22.13
CA VAL A 41 -3.30 -21.67 -22.52
C VAL A 41 -4.22 -20.67 -21.85
N ASP A 42 -5.54 -20.91 -21.85
CA ASP A 42 -6.53 -20.05 -21.20
C ASP A 42 -6.27 -19.93 -19.68
N VAL A 43 -5.95 -21.04 -19.01
CA VAL A 43 -5.56 -21.05 -17.59
C VAL A 43 -4.29 -20.21 -17.38
N SER A 44 -3.27 -20.38 -18.21
CA SER A 44 -2.02 -19.61 -18.11
C SER A 44 -2.25 -18.11 -18.34
N MET A 45 -3.12 -17.76 -19.29
CA MET A 45 -3.52 -16.38 -19.56
C MET A 45 -4.32 -15.79 -18.40
N ALA A 46 -5.24 -16.55 -17.80
CA ALA A 46 -5.98 -16.13 -16.62
C ALA A 46 -5.06 -15.89 -15.41
N GLN A 47 -4.08 -16.77 -15.17
CA GLN A 47 -3.07 -16.61 -14.12
C GLN A 47 -2.21 -15.36 -14.34
N ARG A 48 -1.79 -15.10 -15.58
CA ARG A 48 -1.08 -13.86 -15.94
C ARG A 48 -1.92 -12.62 -15.66
N ASN A 49 -3.19 -12.62 -16.06
CA ASN A 49 -4.10 -11.50 -15.81
C ASN A 49 -4.33 -11.29 -14.32
N GLN A 50 -4.47 -12.37 -13.55
CA GLN A 50 -4.56 -12.30 -12.09
C GLN A 50 -3.30 -11.66 -11.46
N ALA A 51 -2.11 -12.03 -11.93
CA ALA A 51 -0.87 -11.43 -11.47
C ALA A 51 -0.79 -9.92 -11.83
N LEU A 52 -1.18 -9.55 -13.04
CA LEU A 52 -1.25 -8.16 -13.49
C LEU A 52 -2.20 -7.34 -12.60
N PHE A 53 -3.42 -7.82 -12.35
CA PHE A 53 -4.37 -7.10 -11.49
C PHE A 53 -3.91 -7.03 -10.04
N SER A 54 -3.21 -8.06 -9.55
CA SER A 54 -2.62 -8.05 -8.21
C SER A 54 -1.52 -6.98 -8.09
N TYR A 55 -0.69 -6.85 -9.12
CA TYR A 55 0.31 -5.78 -9.20
C TYR A 55 -0.35 -4.40 -9.25
N GLU A 56 -1.31 -4.18 -10.14
CA GLU A 56 -2.03 -2.90 -10.25
C GLU A 56 -2.71 -2.52 -8.94
N LYS A 57 -3.34 -3.49 -8.26
CA LYS A 57 -3.96 -3.29 -6.94
C LYS A 57 -2.93 -2.86 -5.91
N THR A 58 -1.76 -3.49 -5.90
CA THR A 58 -0.67 -3.16 -4.96
C THR A 58 -0.16 -1.75 -5.19
N VAL A 59 0.11 -1.38 -6.44
CA VAL A 59 0.57 -0.03 -6.81
C VAL A 59 -0.47 1.03 -6.43
N ARG A 60 -1.75 0.82 -6.79
CA ARG A 60 -2.83 1.75 -6.44
C ARG A 60 -3.01 1.87 -4.92
N GLY A 61 -2.87 0.76 -4.18
CA GLY A 61 -2.86 0.75 -2.73
C GLY A 61 -1.76 1.61 -2.15
N ALA A 62 -0.51 1.44 -2.63
CA ALA A 62 0.62 2.24 -2.19
C ALA A 62 0.43 3.74 -2.46
N PHE A 63 -0.05 4.12 -3.66
CA PHE A 63 -0.36 5.53 -3.97
C PHE A 63 -1.43 6.10 -3.03
N LYS A 64 -2.47 5.31 -2.71
CA LYS A 64 -3.50 5.72 -1.77
C LYS A 64 -2.92 5.92 -0.37
N GLU A 65 -2.11 4.99 0.14
CA GLU A 65 -1.52 5.10 1.48
C GLU A 65 -0.62 6.35 1.63
N VAL A 66 0.17 6.67 0.60
CA VAL A 66 0.99 7.89 0.58
C VAL A 66 0.11 9.15 0.60
N ASN A 67 -0.91 9.19 -0.26
CA ASN A 67 -1.82 10.34 -0.32
C ASN A 67 -2.57 10.54 1.00
N ASP A 68 -3.12 9.47 1.57
CA ASP A 68 -3.83 9.50 2.85
C ASP A 68 -2.91 10.03 3.97
N SER A 69 -1.62 9.63 3.97
CA SER A 69 -0.64 10.10 4.96
C SER A 69 -0.27 11.58 4.78
N LEU A 70 -0.09 12.04 3.54
CA LEU A 70 0.18 13.45 3.24
C LEU A 70 -1.00 14.34 3.61
N ASP A 71 -2.21 13.92 3.29
CA ASP A 71 -3.44 14.63 3.67
C ASP A 71 -3.57 14.69 5.20
N ALA A 72 -3.30 13.59 5.91
CA ALA A 72 -3.31 13.56 7.37
C ALA A 72 -2.29 14.54 7.98
N ILE A 73 -1.06 14.57 7.46
CA ILE A 73 -0.02 15.52 7.91
C ILE A 73 -0.49 16.97 7.73
N GLY A 74 -1.02 17.32 6.56
CA GLY A 74 -1.53 18.66 6.29
C GLY A 74 -2.64 19.06 7.27
N ARG A 75 -3.66 18.21 7.40
CA ARG A 75 -4.83 18.47 8.26
C ARG A 75 -4.46 18.54 9.74
N TYR A 76 -3.62 17.64 10.24
CA TYR A 76 -3.17 17.71 11.64
C TYR A 76 -2.26 18.90 11.90
N GLY A 77 -1.48 19.33 10.91
CA GLY A 77 -0.69 20.57 10.99
C GLY A 77 -1.57 21.81 11.17
N GLU A 78 -2.61 21.96 10.34
CA GLU A 78 -3.60 23.04 10.46
C GLU A 78 -4.32 22.98 11.80
N GLN A 79 -4.82 21.81 12.18
CA GLN A 79 -5.52 21.61 13.46
C GLN A 79 -4.63 21.95 14.67
N LEU A 80 -3.35 21.61 14.62
CA LEU A 80 -2.39 21.94 15.68
C LEU A 80 -2.21 23.45 15.81
N ALA A 81 -2.10 24.18 14.69
CA ALA A 81 -1.95 25.63 14.70
C ALA A 81 -3.17 26.32 15.33
N GLU A 82 -4.38 25.87 14.97
CA GLU A 82 -5.63 26.39 15.54
C GLU A 82 -5.74 26.12 17.05
N LEU A 83 -5.42 24.90 17.48
CA LEU A 83 -5.43 24.55 18.91
C LEU A 83 -4.40 25.33 19.71
N GLN A 84 -3.21 25.60 19.14
CA GLN A 84 -2.20 26.45 19.79
C GLN A 84 -2.67 27.91 19.90
N ALA A 85 -3.39 28.42 18.90
CA ALA A 85 -4.02 29.74 18.99
C ALA A 85 -5.09 29.77 20.09
N GLN A 86 -5.93 28.72 20.15
CA GLN A 86 -6.93 28.55 21.21
C GLN A 86 -6.31 28.45 22.61
N GLU A 87 -5.17 27.76 22.74
CA GLU A 87 -4.44 27.66 24.01
C GLU A 87 -4.01 29.06 24.51
N LYS A 88 -3.45 29.89 23.63
CA LYS A 88 -3.06 31.27 23.97
C LYS A 88 -4.26 32.09 24.45
N VAL A 89 -5.42 31.93 23.80
CA VAL A 89 -6.66 32.60 24.24
C VAL A 89 -7.09 32.09 25.61
N ALA A 90 -7.09 30.78 25.84
CA ALA A 90 -7.46 30.19 27.12
C ALA A 90 -6.52 30.62 28.27
N GLN A 91 -5.21 30.75 28.01
CA GLN A 91 -4.25 31.31 28.96
C GLN A 91 -4.60 32.78 29.31
N GLY A 92 -4.99 33.57 28.29
CA GLY A 92 -5.47 34.93 28.47
C GLY A 92 -6.73 35.00 29.35
N THR A 93 -7.71 34.13 29.08
CA THR A 93 -8.94 34.00 29.86
C THR A 93 -8.66 33.66 31.31
N LEU A 94 -7.78 32.68 31.56
CA LEU A 94 -7.37 32.32 32.93
C LEU A 94 -6.74 33.50 33.67
N ARG A 95 -5.85 34.25 33.02
CA ARG A 95 -5.24 35.44 33.61
C ARG A 95 -6.28 36.51 33.98
N ILE A 96 -7.27 36.73 33.11
CA ILE A 96 -8.37 37.67 33.38
C ILE A 96 -9.23 37.19 34.55
N ALA A 97 -9.61 35.91 34.58
CA ALA A 97 -10.40 35.32 35.66
C ALA A 97 -9.68 35.43 37.01
N GLN A 98 -8.37 35.12 37.05
CA GLN A 98 -7.54 35.28 38.24
C GLN A 98 -7.49 36.73 38.73
N ASN A 99 -7.36 37.69 37.82
CA ASN A 99 -7.37 39.11 38.18
C ASN A 99 -8.73 39.54 38.73
N ARG A 100 -9.84 39.12 38.12
CA ARG A 100 -11.18 39.44 38.63
C ARG A 100 -11.43 38.85 40.01
N TYR A 101 -11.04 37.60 40.24
CA TYR A 101 -11.14 36.93 41.53
C TYR A 101 -10.32 37.66 42.61
N ARG A 102 -9.05 37.97 42.33
CA ARG A 102 -8.16 38.69 43.27
C ARG A 102 -8.69 40.07 43.67
N ASN A 103 -9.39 40.73 42.75
CA ASN A 103 -10.01 42.03 42.98
C ASN A 103 -11.46 41.93 43.51
N GLY A 104 -11.96 40.72 43.80
CA GLY A 104 -13.31 40.50 44.35
C GLY A 104 -14.47 40.66 43.34
N TYR A 105 -14.19 40.77 42.04
CA TYR A 105 -15.20 40.95 40.98
C TYR A 105 -15.80 39.65 40.44
N SER A 106 -15.30 38.49 40.87
CA SER A 106 -15.80 37.18 40.44
C SER A 106 -15.57 36.09 41.48
N SER A 107 -16.35 35.02 41.39
CA SER A 107 -16.15 33.80 42.19
C SER A 107 -14.87 33.07 41.77
N TYR A 108 -14.32 32.25 42.66
CA TYR A 108 -13.24 31.33 42.33
C TYR A 108 -13.66 30.26 41.32
N LEU A 109 -14.97 29.98 41.19
CA LEU A 109 -15.50 29.05 40.19
C LEU A 109 -15.12 29.47 38.75
N ASP A 110 -15.10 30.78 38.46
CA ASP A 110 -14.70 31.29 37.15
C ASP A 110 -13.21 31.00 36.86
N VAL A 111 -12.37 31.01 37.89
CA VAL A 111 -10.95 30.63 37.79
C VAL A 111 -10.82 29.14 37.50
N LEU A 112 -11.58 28.31 38.22
CA LEU A 112 -11.55 26.86 38.05
C LEU A 112 -12.04 26.45 36.65
N ASP A 113 -13.10 27.09 36.15
CA ASP A 113 -13.62 26.84 34.81
C ASP A 113 -12.61 27.24 33.71
N ALA A 114 -11.95 28.40 33.88
CA ALA A 114 -10.88 28.83 32.97
C ALA A 114 -9.67 27.89 33.01
N GLN A 115 -9.29 27.38 34.20
CA GLN A 115 -8.24 26.37 34.34
C GLN A 115 -8.60 25.06 33.63
N ARG A 116 -9.83 24.58 33.84
CA ARG A 116 -10.33 23.36 33.19
C ARG A 116 -10.31 23.50 31.67
N THR A 117 -10.76 24.63 31.16
CA THR A 117 -10.75 24.93 29.72
C THR A 117 -9.32 24.95 29.17
N LEU A 118 -8.40 25.67 29.83
CA LEU A 118 -6.99 25.69 29.42
C LEU A 118 -6.38 24.28 29.40
N PHE A 119 -6.59 23.51 30.47
CA PHE A 119 -6.05 22.16 30.57
C PHE A 119 -6.60 21.23 29.48
N SER A 120 -7.92 21.30 29.21
CA SER A 120 -8.53 20.53 28.13
C SER A 120 -7.96 20.91 26.76
N THR A 121 -7.73 22.20 26.49
CA THR A 121 -7.11 22.66 25.23
C THR A 121 -5.67 22.17 25.11
N GLN A 122 -4.90 22.21 26.19
CA GLN A 122 -3.52 21.69 26.23
C GLN A 122 -3.46 20.20 25.94
N LEU A 123 -4.40 19.42 26.49
CA LEU A 123 -4.50 18.00 26.19
C LEU A 123 -4.77 17.76 24.71
N SER A 124 -5.68 18.53 24.11
CA SER A 124 -5.96 18.47 22.67
C SER A 124 -4.74 18.82 21.81
N VAL A 125 -3.95 19.84 22.18
CA VAL A 125 -2.70 20.18 21.49
C VAL A 125 -1.74 18.99 21.47
N VAL A 126 -1.55 18.33 22.62
CA VAL A 126 -0.66 17.17 22.73
C VAL A 126 -1.18 15.99 21.91
N GLN A 127 -2.50 15.73 21.95
CA GLN A 127 -3.13 14.66 21.17
C GLN A 127 -2.93 14.88 19.66
N VAL A 128 -3.20 16.08 19.15
CA VAL A 128 -3.06 16.38 17.72
C VAL A 128 -1.60 16.36 17.29
N LYS A 129 -0.69 16.83 18.15
CA LYS A 129 0.76 16.71 17.90
C LYS A 129 1.19 15.24 17.80
N ASN A 130 0.65 14.35 18.64
CA ASN A 130 0.91 12.91 18.54
C ASN A 130 0.38 12.32 17.23
N ASN A 131 -0.85 12.67 16.84
CA ASN A 131 -1.44 12.22 15.56
C ASN A 131 -0.62 12.69 14.35
N LEU A 132 -0.11 13.93 14.38
CA LEU A 132 0.77 14.46 13.34
C LEU A 132 2.06 13.62 13.22
N LEU A 133 2.68 13.26 14.34
CA LEU A 133 3.87 12.41 14.34
C LEU A 133 3.57 11.00 13.82
N LEU A 134 2.43 10.41 14.19
CA LEU A 134 2.01 9.12 13.66
C LEU A 134 1.79 9.17 12.15
N ALA A 135 1.14 10.22 11.64
CA ALA A 135 0.95 10.41 10.20
C ALA A 135 2.30 10.55 9.45
N GLN A 136 3.30 11.18 10.06
CA GLN A 136 4.67 11.24 9.50
C GLN A 136 5.34 9.86 9.48
N VAL A 137 5.14 9.04 10.49
CA VAL A 137 5.62 7.65 10.52
C VAL A 137 4.91 6.80 9.47
N ASP A 138 3.60 6.98 9.27
CA ASP A 138 2.83 6.30 8.22
C ASP A 138 3.27 6.71 6.81
N LEU A 139 3.61 7.99 6.62
CA LEU A 139 4.21 8.45 5.37
C LEU A 139 5.57 7.77 5.14
N TYR A 140 6.42 7.69 6.16
CA TYR A 140 7.70 7.00 6.06
C TYR A 140 7.51 5.52 5.68
N ARG A 141 6.56 4.82 6.33
CA ARG A 141 6.21 3.43 6.04
C ARG A 141 5.70 3.25 4.61
N SER A 142 4.77 4.09 4.17
CA SER A 142 4.14 3.99 2.84
C SER A 142 5.11 4.30 1.69
N LEU A 143 6.14 5.11 1.93
CA LEU A 143 7.24 5.36 1.00
C LEU A 143 8.29 4.23 0.95
N GLY A 144 8.11 3.15 1.73
CA GLY A 144 9.02 2.00 1.75
C GLY A 144 9.99 1.96 2.93
N GLY A 145 9.79 2.80 3.95
CA GLY A 145 10.39 2.62 5.28
C GLY A 145 11.91 2.63 5.33
N GLY A 146 12.57 3.24 4.34
CA GLY A 146 14.04 3.28 4.27
C GLY A 146 14.69 2.01 3.74
N TRP A 147 14.03 1.25 2.87
CA TRP A 147 14.65 0.12 2.16
C TRP A 147 15.89 0.58 1.37
N SER A 148 17.06 0.52 2.01
CA SER A 148 18.35 0.44 1.34
C SER A 148 18.52 -1.01 0.93
N ASP A 149 18.68 -1.27 -0.35
CA ASP A 149 19.11 -2.56 -0.86
C ASP A 149 20.54 -2.84 -0.37
N SER A 150 20.64 -3.32 0.87
CA SER A 150 21.82 -3.97 1.44
C SER A 150 21.50 -5.45 1.68
N SER A 151 20.77 -6.03 0.73
CA SER A 151 20.92 -7.43 0.38
C SER A 151 22.23 -7.48 -0.41
N GLY A 152 23.39 -7.83 0.15
CA GLY A 152 23.53 -9.05 0.93
C GLY A 152 23.40 -10.28 0.03
N MET A 153 23.79 -10.16 -1.25
CA MET A 153 24.23 -11.25 -2.13
C MET A 153 25.40 -10.77 -2.99
#